data_AF-A0AAW0P2N4-F1
#
_entry.id   AF-A0AAW0P2N4-F1
#
_cell.length_a   1.000
_cell.length_b   1.000
_cell.length_c   1.000
_cell.angle_alpha   90.00
_cell.angle_beta   90.00
_cell.angle_gamma   90.00
#
_symmetry.space_group_name_H-M   'P 1'
#
loop_
_entity.id
_entity.type
_entity.pdbx_description
1 polymer ?
#
loop_
_entity_poly.entity_id
_entity_poly.type
_entity_poly.pdbx_seq_one_letter_code
_entity_poly.pdbx_strand_id
1 'polypeptide(L)'
;MDSDSAETVHFVVRCVMTSVYIIIITVGLVGNITLVNIFITNSAMRSVPNIFISSLAAGDLLLLVTCVPVDAFRYFSEEWVFGEAACKLIPAIQLTSVGVSVFTLTTLSADRYRAIVNPMDIQTSSAVFWTCLKAVSIWVLSVLLAVPEAIFSQVIHMPAQTENGTNITFANCVPYPLSNEMHPKIHSVLIFLVYFLIPLAIISVYYYHIARTLIKSAHDMPGSSTTTPGDRYHKLQHLFKHMYLFLLVQCLYVT
;
A
#
# COMPACT_ATOMS: atom_id res chain seq x y z
N MET A 1 -40.95 -2.60 -1.63
CA MET A 1 -39.65 -2.37 -0.98
C MET A 1 -39.61 -0.88 -0.77
N ASP A 2 -39.92 -0.48 0.45
CA ASP A 2 -40.52 0.84 0.73
C ASP A 2 -39.45 1.94 0.72
N SER A 3 -39.80 3.12 0.23
CA SER A 3 -38.89 4.29 0.15
C SER A 3 -38.21 4.61 1.48
N ASP A 4 -38.90 4.39 2.59
CA ASP A 4 -38.40 4.57 3.97
C ASP A 4 -37.24 3.60 4.31
N SER A 5 -37.28 2.37 3.77
CA SER A 5 -36.21 1.39 3.93
C SER A 5 -34.96 1.76 3.11
N ALA A 6 -35.12 2.36 1.94
CA ALA A 6 -34.01 2.81 1.11
C ALA A 6 -33.31 4.03 1.72
N GLU A 7 -34.05 5.04 2.19
CA GLU A 7 -33.48 6.20 2.87
C GLU A 7 -32.73 5.83 4.15
N THR A 8 -33.30 4.90 4.94
CA THR A 8 -32.64 4.38 6.15
C THR A 8 -31.33 3.67 5.80
N VAL A 9 -31.31 2.83 4.76
CA VAL A 9 -30.09 2.14 4.31
C VAL A 9 -29.03 3.14 3.85
N HIS A 10 -29.39 4.15 3.05
CA HIS A 10 -28.47 5.20 2.62
C HIS A 10 -27.88 5.98 3.81
N PHE A 11 -28.72 6.35 4.79
CA PHE A 11 -28.26 7.06 5.99
C PHE A 11 -27.28 6.21 6.82
N VAL A 12 -27.63 4.94 7.05
CA VAL A 12 -26.77 3.99 7.79
C VAL A 12 -25.44 3.81 7.07
N VAL A 13 -25.45 3.58 5.76
CA VAL A 13 -24.24 3.39 4.95
C VAL A 13 -23.34 4.64 5.04
N ARG A 14 -23.90 5.85 4.90
CA ARG A 14 -23.12 7.09 5.04
C ARG A 14 -22.50 7.25 6.43
N CYS A 15 -23.25 6.96 7.49
CA CYS A 15 -22.74 7.03 8.86
C CYS A 15 -21.60 6.03 9.11
N VAL A 16 -21.77 4.79 8.62
CA VAL A 16 -20.75 3.74 8.74
C VAL A 16 -19.49 4.13 7.98
N MET A 17 -19.58 4.54 6.72
CA MET A 17 -18.40 4.90 5.92
C MET A 17 -17.69 6.13 6.47
N THR A 18 -18.43 7.15 6.91
CA THR A 18 -17.84 8.33 7.57
C THR A 18 -17.03 7.92 8.79
N SER A 19 -17.61 7.06 9.65
CA SER A 19 -16.95 6.56 10.86
C SER A 19 -15.68 5.76 10.52
N VAL A 20 -15.73 4.91 9.49
CA VAL A 20 -14.59 4.13 9.02
C VAL A 20 -13.46 5.04 8.53
N TYR A 21 -13.74 6.04 7.69
CA TYR A 21 -12.73 6.97 7.22
C TYR A 21 -12.08 7.76 8.37
N ILE A 22 -12.88 8.25 9.33
CA ILE A 22 -12.36 8.96 10.52
C ILE A 22 -11.43 8.06 11.33
N ILE A 23 -11.82 6.79 11.55
CA ILE A 23 -11.00 5.83 12.29
C ILE A 23 -9.70 5.54 11.56
N ILE A 24 -9.75 5.28 10.24
CA ILE A 24 -8.57 5.00 9.42
C ILE A 24 -7.59 6.17 9.45
N ILE A 25 -8.07 7.39 9.21
CA ILE A 25 -7.24 8.60 9.25
C ILE A 25 -6.64 8.78 10.65
N THR A 26 -7.45 8.70 11.70
CA THR A 26 -6.98 8.97 13.07
C THR A 26 -5.96 7.93 13.52
N VAL A 27 -6.31 6.65 13.44
CA VAL A 27 -5.42 5.55 13.87
C VAL A 27 -4.18 5.49 13.00
N GLY A 28 -4.35 5.62 11.68
CA GLY A 28 -3.27 5.59 10.72
C GLY A 28 -2.28 6.73 10.91
N LEU A 29 -2.76 7.97 11.08
CA LEU A 29 -1.88 9.12 11.31
C LEU A 29 -1.15 9.00 12.64
N VAL A 30 -1.87 8.72 13.73
CA VAL A 30 -1.25 8.57 15.06
C VAL A 30 -0.18 7.48 15.06
N GLY A 31 -0.49 6.31 14.50
CA GLY A 31 0.44 5.18 14.41
C GLY A 31 1.68 5.51 13.58
N ASN A 32 1.49 5.97 12.35
CA ASN A 32 2.61 6.21 11.44
C ASN A 32 3.46 7.43 11.84
N ILE A 33 2.85 8.52 12.36
CA ILE A 33 3.60 9.66 12.90
C ILE A 33 4.45 9.19 14.09
N THR A 34 3.90 8.36 14.97
CA THR A 34 4.63 7.83 16.13
C THR A 34 5.83 6.99 15.68
N LEU A 35 5.66 6.12 14.68
CA LEU A 35 6.75 5.31 14.13
C LEU A 35 7.88 6.17 13.54
N VAL A 36 7.53 7.18 12.73
CA VAL A 36 8.51 8.11 12.14
C VAL A 36 9.20 8.93 13.24
N ASN A 37 8.45 9.41 14.24
CA ASN A 37 9.01 10.19 15.34
C ASN A 37 10.02 9.38 16.16
N ILE A 38 9.68 8.12 16.51
CA ILE A 38 10.59 7.21 17.22
C ILE A 38 11.88 6.98 16.41
N PHE A 39 11.76 6.81 15.09
CA PHE A 39 12.92 6.61 14.21
C PHE A 39 13.84 7.84 14.16
N ILE A 40 13.27 9.05 14.07
CA ILE A 40 14.05 10.29 13.99
C ILE A 40 14.74 10.60 15.33
N THR A 41 14.00 10.47 16.44
CA THR A 41 14.46 10.85 17.79
C THR A 41 15.47 9.87 18.37
N ASN A 42 15.36 8.58 18.07
CA ASN A 42 16.22 7.56 18.66
C ASN A 42 17.31 7.09 17.68
N SER A 43 18.51 7.66 17.79
CA SER A 43 19.65 7.28 16.96
C SER A 43 20.08 5.81 17.15
N ALA A 44 19.85 5.22 18.33
CA ALA A 44 20.13 3.80 18.60
C ALA A 44 19.19 2.85 17.84
N MET A 45 18.05 3.35 17.34
CA MET A 45 17.10 2.59 16.54
C MET A 45 17.40 2.63 15.03
N ARG A 46 18.49 3.25 14.57
CA ARG A 46 18.84 3.35 13.14
C ARG A 46 19.46 2.07 12.58
N SER A 47 18.73 0.97 12.69
CA SER A 47 19.07 -0.32 12.10
C SER A 47 18.45 -0.49 10.70
N VAL A 48 18.98 -1.41 9.91
CA VAL A 48 18.47 -1.77 8.56
C VAL A 48 16.94 -1.99 8.53
N PRO A 49 16.34 -2.86 9.36
CA PRO A 49 14.89 -3.07 9.34
C PRO A 49 14.11 -1.82 9.74
N ASN A 50 14.63 -1.00 10.65
CA ASN A 50 13.94 0.20 11.13
C ASN A 50 13.92 1.32 10.08
N ILE A 51 14.91 1.39 9.19
CA ILE A 51 14.89 2.31 8.03
C ILE A 51 13.74 1.94 7.09
N PHE A 52 13.58 0.64 6.79
CA PHE A 52 12.47 0.18 5.96
C PHE A 52 11.10 0.39 6.62
N ILE A 53 10.97 0.14 7.92
CA ILE A 53 9.75 0.45 8.68
C ILE A 53 9.42 1.94 8.62
N SER A 54 10.42 2.81 8.77
CA SER A 54 10.22 4.26 8.63
C SER A 54 9.83 4.67 7.21
N SER A 55 10.37 3.99 6.18
CA SER A 55 10.01 4.22 4.78
C SER A 55 8.55 3.84 4.49
N LEU A 56 8.09 2.71 5.04
CA LEU A 56 6.67 2.31 4.96
C LEU A 56 5.77 3.35 5.63
N ALA A 57 6.11 3.75 6.86
CA ALA A 57 5.33 4.74 7.60
C ALA A 57 5.26 6.09 6.86
N ALA A 58 6.33 6.52 6.19
CA ALA A 58 6.31 7.73 5.36
C ALA A 58 5.38 7.60 4.14
N GLY A 59 5.36 6.45 3.47
CA GLY A 59 4.44 6.16 2.37
C GLY A 59 2.97 6.12 2.82
N ASP A 60 2.71 5.57 4.01
CA ASP A 60 1.38 5.53 4.61
C ASP A 60 0.89 6.92 5.01
N LEU A 61 1.75 7.76 5.60
CA LEU A 61 1.41 9.15 5.91
C LEU A 61 1.07 9.94 4.65
N LEU A 62 1.83 9.76 3.58
CA LEU A 62 1.54 10.39 2.30
C LEU A 62 0.13 10.02 1.83
N LEU A 63 -0.20 8.72 1.82
CA LEU A 63 -1.52 8.21 1.43
C LEU A 63 -2.66 8.70 2.33
N LEU A 64 -2.46 8.69 3.65
CA LEU A 64 -3.47 9.10 4.64
C LEU A 64 -3.76 10.60 4.61
N VAL A 65 -2.76 11.43 4.29
CA VAL A 65 -2.92 12.89 4.23
C VAL A 65 -3.52 13.33 2.89
N THR A 66 -3.23 12.64 1.80
CA THR A 66 -3.66 13.06 0.46
C THR A 66 -4.81 12.24 -0.10
N CYS A 67 -4.64 10.92 -0.22
CA CYS A 67 -5.57 10.07 -0.96
C CYS A 67 -6.84 9.82 -0.15
N VAL A 68 -6.71 9.43 1.12
CA VAL A 68 -7.87 9.05 1.94
C VAL A 68 -8.91 10.18 2.11
N PRO A 69 -8.54 11.45 2.32
CA PRO A 69 -9.51 12.54 2.36
C PRO A 69 -10.19 12.79 1.02
N VAL A 70 -9.45 12.65 -0.10
CA VAL A 70 -10.02 12.79 -1.45
C VAL A 70 -10.98 11.64 -1.74
N ASP A 71 -10.64 10.40 -1.38
CA ASP A 71 -11.51 9.25 -1.53
C ASP A 71 -12.77 9.37 -0.68
N ALA A 72 -12.64 9.83 0.57
CA ALA A 72 -13.78 10.14 1.42
C ALA A 72 -14.68 11.20 0.78
N PHE A 73 -14.11 12.25 0.18
CA PHE A 73 -14.89 13.25 -0.53
C PHE A 73 -15.60 12.66 -1.75
N ARG A 74 -14.91 11.89 -2.59
CA ARG A 74 -15.49 11.21 -3.78
C ARG A 74 -16.61 10.24 -3.40
N TYR A 75 -16.54 9.64 -2.21
CA TYR A 75 -17.60 8.77 -1.73
C TYR A 75 -18.91 9.53 -1.46
N PHE A 76 -18.83 10.80 -1.03
CA PHE A 76 -20.01 11.62 -0.72
C PHE A 76 -20.38 12.62 -1.82
N SER A 77 -19.48 12.89 -2.76
CA SER A 77 -19.65 13.83 -3.86
C SER A 77 -19.49 13.12 -5.20
N GLU A 78 -20.50 13.24 -6.05
CA GLU A 78 -20.48 12.70 -7.41
C GLU A 78 -19.59 13.53 -8.36
N GLU A 79 -19.28 14.78 -7.99
CA GLU A 79 -18.46 15.69 -8.78
C GLU A 79 -17.03 15.80 -8.28
N TRP A 80 -16.09 15.82 -9.24
CA TRP A 80 -14.68 16.08 -9.02
C TRP A 80 -14.38 17.58 -8.95
N VAL A 81 -14.09 18.08 -7.73
CA VAL A 81 -13.85 19.52 -7.47
C VAL A 81 -12.37 19.89 -7.27
N PHE A 82 -11.46 18.91 -7.22
CA PHE A 82 -10.04 19.15 -6.90
C PHE A 82 -9.19 19.60 -8.10
N GLY A 83 -9.78 19.68 -9.29
CA GLY A 83 -9.13 20.12 -10.52
C GLY A 83 -8.20 19.08 -11.16
N GLU A 84 -7.62 19.44 -12.30
CA GLU A 84 -6.80 18.54 -13.14
C GLU A 84 -5.53 18.07 -12.43
N ALA A 85 -4.86 18.97 -11.69
CA ALA A 85 -3.61 18.64 -10.99
C ALA A 85 -3.82 17.51 -9.96
N ALA A 86 -4.87 17.61 -9.15
CA ALA A 86 -5.19 16.56 -8.19
C ALA A 86 -5.64 15.26 -8.89
N CYS A 87 -6.32 15.36 -10.04
CA CYS A 87 -6.75 14.17 -10.80
C CYS A 87 -5.55 13.35 -11.29
N LYS A 88 -4.42 14.02 -11.57
CA LYS A 88 -3.16 13.37 -11.94
C LYS A 88 -2.34 12.92 -10.73
N LEU A 89 -2.25 13.76 -9.70
CA LEU A 89 -1.36 13.52 -8.57
C LEU A 89 -1.92 12.49 -7.58
N ILE A 90 -3.21 12.49 -7.28
CA ILE A 90 -3.78 11.61 -6.26
C ILE A 90 -3.63 10.12 -6.64
N PRO A 91 -4.00 9.68 -7.85
CA PRO A 91 -3.78 8.30 -8.28
C PRO A 91 -2.28 7.94 -8.34
N ALA A 92 -1.43 8.86 -8.78
CA ALA A 92 0.02 8.62 -8.83
C ALA A 92 0.65 8.49 -7.44
N ILE A 93 0.21 9.29 -6.46
CA ILE A 93 0.64 9.18 -5.07
C ILE A 93 0.18 7.85 -4.48
N GLN A 94 -1.06 7.45 -4.74
CA GLN A 94 -1.60 6.18 -4.30
C GLN A 94 -0.76 5.02 -4.83
N LEU A 95 -0.49 5.00 -6.14
CA LEU A 95 0.32 3.96 -6.77
C LEU A 95 1.78 3.98 -6.30
N THR A 96 2.33 5.17 -6.04
CA THR A 96 3.66 5.32 -5.41
C THR A 96 3.69 4.69 -4.03
N SER A 97 2.69 4.94 -3.18
CA SER A 97 2.62 4.39 -1.82
C SER A 97 2.50 2.86 -1.83
N VAL A 98 1.69 2.31 -2.74
CA VAL A 98 1.60 0.86 -2.98
C VAL A 98 2.96 0.31 -3.42
N GLY A 99 3.62 0.96 -4.38
CA GLY A 99 4.97 0.61 -4.83
C GLY A 99 6.00 0.59 -3.72
N VAL A 100 6.06 1.67 -2.92
CA VAL A 100 6.99 1.78 -1.79
C VAL A 100 6.73 0.64 -0.82
N SER A 101 5.47 0.31 -0.55
CA SER A 101 5.08 -0.78 0.33
C SER A 101 5.59 -2.14 -0.16
N VAL A 102 5.21 -2.53 -1.39
CA VAL A 102 5.53 -3.86 -1.92
C VAL A 102 7.03 -4.06 -2.16
N PHE A 103 7.73 -3.05 -2.67
CA PHE A 103 9.17 -3.15 -2.92
C PHE A 103 9.99 -3.10 -1.63
N THR A 104 9.54 -2.35 -0.62
CA THR A 104 10.16 -2.38 0.72
C THR A 104 10.00 -3.75 1.36
N LEU A 105 8.80 -4.34 1.32
CA LEU A 105 8.56 -5.69 1.85
C LEU A 105 9.37 -6.76 1.13
N THR A 106 9.50 -6.64 -0.20
CA THR A 106 10.35 -7.53 -1.01
C THR A 106 11.81 -7.43 -0.59
N THR A 107 12.33 -6.20 -0.46
CA THR A 107 13.70 -5.93 -0.05
C THR A 107 13.97 -6.41 1.39
N LEU A 108 13.03 -6.19 2.30
CA LEU A 108 13.11 -6.67 3.68
C LEU A 108 13.18 -8.21 3.72
N SER A 109 12.37 -8.89 2.90
CA SER A 109 12.38 -10.35 2.79
C SER A 109 13.72 -10.87 2.27
N ALA A 110 14.30 -10.21 1.25
CA ALA A 110 15.62 -10.55 0.72
C ALA A 110 16.73 -10.33 1.76
N ASP A 111 16.71 -9.21 2.49
CA ASP A 111 17.69 -8.90 3.53
C ASP A 111 17.58 -9.88 4.71
N ARG A 112 16.36 -10.29 5.10
CA ARG A 112 16.14 -11.35 6.11
C ARG A 112 16.72 -12.68 5.64
N TYR A 113 16.47 -13.07 4.38
CA TYR A 113 17.03 -14.30 3.83
C TYR A 113 18.56 -14.27 3.86
N ARG A 114 19.19 -13.19 3.37
CA ARG A 114 20.64 -13.02 3.37
C ARG A 114 21.24 -13.13 4.77
N ALA A 115 20.64 -12.47 5.77
CA ALA A 115 21.11 -12.52 7.15
C ALA A 115 21.04 -13.93 7.77
N ILE A 116 20.06 -14.75 7.36
CA ILE A 116 19.92 -16.13 7.85
C ILE A 116 20.95 -17.05 7.20
N VAL A 117 21.19 -16.92 5.90
CA VAL A 117 22.13 -17.81 5.18
C VAL A 117 23.59 -17.42 5.37
N ASN A 118 23.88 -16.13 5.57
CA ASN A 118 25.23 -15.60 5.74
C ASN A 118 25.31 -14.73 7.02
N PRO A 119 25.40 -15.36 8.21
CA PRO A 119 25.35 -14.65 9.50
C PRO A 119 26.60 -13.79 9.82
N MET A 120 27.65 -13.82 8.98
CA MET A 120 28.91 -13.11 9.23
C MET A 120 28.92 -11.62 8.82
N ASP A 121 27.80 -11.06 8.35
CA ASP A 121 27.70 -9.65 7.96
C ASP A 121 27.40 -8.78 9.20
N ILE A 122 28.44 -8.45 9.96
CA ILE A 122 28.37 -7.52 11.08
C ILE A 122 27.82 -6.18 10.57
N GLN A 123 26.82 -5.64 11.26
CA GLN A 123 26.18 -4.34 10.97
C GLN A 123 27.21 -3.21 11.06
N THR A 124 27.92 -2.96 9.97
CA THR A 124 28.86 -1.84 9.83
C THR A 124 28.10 -0.57 9.45
N SER A 125 28.70 0.60 9.70
CA SER A 125 28.17 1.89 9.23
C SER A 125 27.88 1.89 7.71
N SER A 126 28.62 1.09 6.93
CA SER A 126 28.40 0.91 5.50
C SER A 126 27.05 0.25 5.20
N ALA A 127 26.56 -0.68 6.03
CA ALA A 127 25.28 -1.35 5.84
C ALA A 127 24.09 -0.38 5.92
N VAL A 128 24.17 0.61 6.82
CA VAL A 128 23.16 1.68 6.95
C VAL A 128 23.13 2.54 5.68
N PHE A 129 24.29 2.95 5.17
CA PHE A 129 24.38 3.72 3.93
C PHE A 129 23.76 2.97 2.73
N TRP A 130 24.12 1.70 2.53
CA TRP A 130 23.54 0.88 1.47
C TRP A 130 22.02 0.70 1.64
N THR A 131 21.54 0.61 2.88
CA THR A 131 20.09 0.51 3.15
C THR A 131 19.36 1.80 2.82
N CYS A 132 19.92 2.96 3.15
CA CYS A 132 19.36 4.25 2.73
C CYS A 132 19.33 4.36 1.21
N LEU A 133 20.38 3.92 0.51
CA LEU A 133 20.39 3.89 -0.95
C LEU A 133 19.29 2.99 -1.52
N LYS A 134 19.08 1.79 -0.94
CA LYS A 134 17.96 0.90 -1.31
C LYS A 134 16.62 1.61 -1.10
N ALA A 135 16.40 2.24 0.05
CA ALA A 135 15.16 2.96 0.33
C ALA A 135 14.91 4.08 -0.69
N VAL A 136 15.91 4.91 -0.99
CA VAL A 136 15.80 5.96 -2.03
C VAL A 136 15.50 5.36 -3.41
N SER A 137 16.16 4.25 -3.77
CA SER A 137 15.91 3.57 -5.04
C SER A 137 14.48 3.02 -5.15
N ILE A 138 13.90 2.53 -4.04
CA ILE A 138 12.52 2.08 -3.98
C ILE A 138 11.58 3.25 -4.27
N TRP A 139 11.77 4.38 -3.60
CA TRP A 139 10.96 5.59 -3.84
C TRP A 139 11.03 6.05 -5.29
N VAL A 140 12.24 6.15 -5.86
CA VAL A 140 12.43 6.55 -7.26
C VAL A 140 11.75 5.57 -8.22
N LEU A 141 11.91 4.26 -8.00
CA LEU A 141 11.26 3.23 -8.82
C LEU A 141 9.73 3.31 -8.71
N SER A 142 9.18 3.46 -7.51
CA SER A 142 7.74 3.56 -7.29
C SER A 142 7.14 4.79 -7.94
N VAL A 143 7.81 5.95 -7.82
CA VAL A 143 7.38 7.17 -8.51
C VAL A 143 7.45 6.98 -10.02
N LEU A 144 8.54 6.42 -10.54
CA LEU A 144 8.72 6.19 -11.98
C LEU A 144 7.62 5.30 -12.56
N LEU A 145 7.28 4.21 -11.85
CA LEU A 145 6.20 3.30 -12.26
C LEU A 145 4.81 3.92 -12.06
N ALA A 146 4.67 4.99 -11.28
CA ALA A 146 3.43 5.75 -11.11
C ALA A 146 3.29 6.94 -12.09
N VAL A 147 4.34 7.29 -12.83
CA VAL A 147 4.29 8.35 -13.86
C VAL A 147 3.21 8.11 -14.92
N PRO A 148 3.03 6.89 -15.46
CA PRO A 148 1.96 6.63 -16.44
C PRO A 148 0.58 7.04 -15.91
N GLU A 149 0.31 6.74 -14.64
CA GLU A 149 -0.95 7.11 -13.97
C GLU A 149 -1.20 8.61 -14.04
N ALA A 150 -0.19 9.42 -13.69
CA ALA A 150 -0.28 10.88 -13.74
C ALA A 150 -0.44 11.42 -15.17
N ILE A 151 0.14 10.76 -16.16
CA ILE A 151 0.05 11.19 -17.56
C ILE A 151 -1.34 10.90 -18.11
N PHE A 152 -1.86 9.69 -17.89
CA PHE A 152 -3.11 9.22 -18.48
C PHE A 152 -4.36 9.65 -17.71
N SER A 153 -4.24 9.97 -16.43
CA SER A 153 -5.35 10.52 -15.65
C SER A 153 -5.76 11.89 -16.19
N GLN A 154 -7.07 12.09 -16.35
CA GLN A 154 -7.65 13.32 -16.88
C GLN A 154 -9.04 13.59 -16.29
N VAL A 155 -9.40 14.87 -16.19
CA VAL A 155 -10.78 15.27 -15.90
C VAL A 155 -11.61 15.21 -17.17
N ILE A 156 -12.74 14.52 -17.10
CA ILE A 156 -13.75 14.45 -18.15
C ILE A 156 -15.05 15.08 -17.66
N HIS A 157 -15.81 15.66 -18.58
CA HIS A 157 -17.16 16.15 -18.30
C HIS A 157 -18.17 15.16 -18.84
N MET A 158 -18.98 14.60 -17.95
CA MET A 158 -20.03 13.64 -18.33
C MET A 158 -21.40 14.31 -18.28
N PRO A 159 -22.28 14.06 -19.27
CA PRO A 159 -23.65 14.51 -19.21
C PRO A 159 -24.43 13.66 -18.18
N ALA A 160 -25.14 14.32 -17.28
CA ALA A 160 -26.18 13.71 -16.43
C ALA A 160 -27.51 14.39 -16.70
N GLN A 161 -28.59 13.65 -16.53
CA GLN A 161 -29.95 14.17 -16.60
C GLN A 161 -30.52 14.22 -15.20
N THR A 162 -30.92 15.41 -14.74
CA THR A 162 -31.59 15.57 -13.44
C THR A 162 -33.01 14.98 -13.51
N GLU A 163 -33.62 14.65 -12.37
CA GLU A 163 -35.01 14.14 -12.30
C GLU A 163 -36.02 15.05 -13.00
N ASN A 164 -35.75 16.36 -13.05
CA ASN A 164 -36.58 17.35 -13.76
C ASN A 164 -36.33 17.43 -15.29
N GLY A 165 -35.52 16.54 -15.86
CA GLY A 165 -35.20 16.51 -17.29
C GLY A 165 -34.20 17.55 -17.77
N THR A 166 -33.51 18.25 -16.86
CA THR A 166 -32.45 19.20 -17.19
C THR A 166 -31.14 18.48 -17.46
N ASN A 167 -30.49 18.80 -18.58
CA ASN A 167 -29.15 18.32 -18.89
C ASN A 167 -28.14 19.12 -18.06
N ILE A 168 -27.42 18.42 -17.18
CA ILE A 168 -26.31 18.96 -16.40
C ILE A 168 -25.02 18.26 -16.81
N THR A 169 -23.88 18.93 -16.66
CA THR A 169 -22.56 18.35 -16.88
C THR A 169 -21.79 18.36 -15.58
N PHE A 170 -21.29 17.21 -15.15
CA PHE A 170 -20.45 17.10 -13.96
C PHE A 170 -19.04 16.67 -14.34
N ALA A 171 -18.05 17.21 -13.64
CA ALA A 171 -16.66 16.82 -13.79
C ALA A 171 -16.40 15.49 -13.06
N ASN A 172 -15.64 14.59 -13.69
CA ASN A 172 -15.14 13.37 -13.06
C ASN A 172 -13.67 13.17 -13.40
N CYS A 173 -12.92 12.58 -12.47
CA CYS A 173 -11.54 12.17 -12.71
C CYS A 173 -11.50 10.69 -13.15
N VAL A 174 -10.93 10.43 -14.32
CA VAL A 174 -10.72 9.07 -14.82
C VAL A 174 -9.22 8.77 -14.94
N PRO A 175 -8.76 7.57 -14.51
CA PRO A 175 -7.35 7.21 -14.50
C PRO A 175 -6.77 6.90 -15.90
N TYR A 176 -7.64 6.77 -16.91
CA TYR A 176 -7.23 6.48 -18.28
C TYR A 176 -8.16 7.17 -19.30
N PRO A 177 -7.65 7.43 -20.51
CA PRO A 177 -8.48 7.93 -21.60
C PRO A 177 -9.54 6.89 -21.99
N LEU A 178 -10.81 7.30 -21.97
CA LEU A 178 -11.97 6.49 -22.38
C LEU A 178 -12.11 6.31 -23.90
N SER A 179 -11.13 6.77 -24.68
CA SER A 179 -11.20 6.76 -26.15
C SER A 179 -11.18 5.36 -26.76
N ASN A 180 -10.70 4.35 -26.04
CA ASN A 180 -10.72 2.95 -26.49
C ASN A 180 -10.90 1.99 -25.30
N GLU A 181 -11.90 1.10 -25.40
CA GLU A 181 -12.34 0.19 -24.34
C GLU A 181 -11.27 -0.80 -23.86
N MET A 182 -10.22 -1.03 -24.66
CA MET A 182 -9.12 -1.93 -24.32
C MET A 182 -8.11 -1.31 -23.34
N HIS A 183 -7.92 0.02 -23.35
CA HIS A 183 -6.98 0.69 -22.45
C HIS A 183 -7.28 0.45 -20.95
N PRO A 184 -8.53 0.61 -20.46
CA PRO A 184 -8.86 0.31 -19.06
C PRO A 184 -8.41 -1.08 -18.62
N LYS A 185 -8.69 -2.08 -19.47
CA LYS A 185 -8.46 -3.50 -19.17
C LYS A 185 -6.97 -3.81 -19.14
N ILE A 186 -6.24 -3.37 -20.17
CA ILE A 186 -4.78 -3.57 -20.26
C ILE A 186 -4.09 -2.88 -19.09
N HIS A 187 -4.48 -1.65 -18.78
CA HIS A 187 -3.93 -0.86 -17.69
C HIS A 187 -4.14 -1.53 -16.34
N SER A 188 -5.38 -1.95 -16.05
CA SER A 188 -5.72 -2.64 -14.80
C SER A 188 -4.94 -3.96 -14.64
N VAL A 189 -4.84 -4.75 -15.71
CA VAL A 189 -4.07 -6.02 -15.71
C VAL A 189 -2.58 -5.76 -15.48
N LEU A 190 -2.01 -4.72 -16.12
CA LEU A 190 -0.59 -4.39 -15.99
C LEU A 190 -0.25 -3.93 -14.57
N ILE A 191 -1.07 -3.07 -13.97
CA ILE A 191 -0.91 -2.64 -12.57
C ILE A 191 -1.01 -3.85 -11.64
N PHE A 192 -2.01 -4.69 -11.81
CA PHE A 192 -2.18 -5.91 -11.01
C PHE A 192 -0.97 -6.84 -11.12
N LEU A 193 -0.39 -7.01 -12.31
CA LEU A 193 0.81 -7.83 -12.47
C LEU A 193 2.02 -7.24 -11.75
N VAL A 194 2.29 -5.96 -11.98
CA VAL A 194 3.51 -5.28 -11.50
C VAL A 194 3.49 -5.03 -10.00
N TYR A 195 2.35 -4.60 -9.45
CA TYR A 195 2.25 -4.22 -8.04
C TYR A 195 1.71 -5.32 -7.14
N PHE A 196 1.06 -6.36 -7.67
CA PHE A 196 0.53 -7.46 -6.87
C PHE A 196 1.19 -8.81 -7.18
N LEU A 197 1.03 -9.35 -8.39
CA LEU A 197 1.47 -10.73 -8.68
C LEU A 197 2.98 -10.93 -8.62
N ILE A 198 3.76 -10.07 -9.28
CA ILE A 198 5.23 -10.19 -9.33
C ILE A 198 5.85 -10.03 -7.93
N PRO A 199 5.54 -8.96 -7.16
CA PRO A 199 6.07 -8.82 -5.81
C PRO A 199 5.65 -9.97 -4.89
N LEU A 200 4.39 -10.42 -4.97
CA LEU A 200 3.90 -11.53 -4.16
C LEU A 200 4.66 -12.83 -4.46
N ALA A 201 4.89 -13.13 -5.73
CA ALA A 201 5.67 -14.29 -6.14
C ALA A 201 7.10 -14.23 -5.57
N ILE A 202 7.80 -13.09 -5.73
CA ILE A 202 9.17 -12.91 -5.23
C ILE A 202 9.22 -13.06 -3.71
N ILE A 203 8.32 -12.39 -2.99
CA ILE A 203 8.20 -12.48 -1.54
C ILE A 203 7.98 -13.94 -1.12
N SER A 204 7.05 -14.65 -1.78
CA SER A 204 6.75 -16.04 -1.45
C SER A 204 7.97 -16.96 -1.60
N VAL A 205 8.77 -16.75 -2.65
CA VAL A 205 10.00 -17.52 -2.90
C VAL A 205 11.02 -17.27 -1.79
N TYR A 206 11.28 -16.01 -1.41
CA TYR A 206 12.20 -15.70 -0.32
C TYR A 206 11.76 -16.36 0.99
N TYR A 207 10.49 -16.26 1.34
CA TYR A 207 9.99 -16.84 2.57
C TYR A 207 9.96 -18.37 2.56
N TYR A 208 9.70 -19.00 1.42
CA TYR A 208 9.84 -20.45 1.27
C TYR A 208 11.28 -20.88 1.59
N HIS A 209 12.27 -20.18 1.02
CA HIS A 209 13.67 -20.46 1.30
C HIS A 209 14.04 -20.19 2.77
N ILE A 210 13.56 -19.10 3.37
CA ILE A 210 13.73 -18.81 4.80
C ILE A 210 13.19 -19.96 5.66
N ALA A 211 11.95 -20.39 5.40
CA ALA A 211 11.31 -21.47 6.16
C ALA A 211 12.11 -22.77 6.03
N ARG A 212 12.52 -23.14 4.82
CA ARG A 212 13.32 -24.36 4.57
C ARG A 212 14.66 -24.33 5.30
N THR A 213 15.39 -23.21 5.24
CA THR A 213 16.67 -23.06 5.94
C THR A 213 16.50 -23.16 7.44
N LEU A 214 15.50 -22.47 8.01
CA LEU A 214 15.22 -22.51 9.44
C LEU A 214 14.85 -23.92 9.94
N ILE A 215 14.03 -24.67 9.17
CA ILE A 215 13.66 -26.05 9.52
C ILE A 215 14.87 -26.97 9.47
N LYS A 216 15.71 -26.85 8.43
CA LYS A 216 16.93 -27.64 8.32
C LYS A 216 17.89 -27.36 9.48
N SER A 217 18.16 -26.09 9.79
CA SER A 217 19.02 -25.70 10.91
C SER A 217 18.49 -26.13 12.28
N ALA A 218 17.16 -26.23 12.46
CA ALA A 218 16.56 -26.74 13.68
C ALA A 218 16.71 -28.27 13.82
N HIS A 219 16.67 -29.00 12.71
CA HIS A 219 16.88 -30.45 12.69
C HIS A 219 18.36 -30.81 12.94
N ASP A 220 19.29 -30.01 12.45
CA ASP A 220 20.74 -30.23 12.60
C ASP A 220 21.27 -29.94 14.04
N MET A 221 20.43 -29.44 14.96
CA MET A 221 20.75 -29.21 16.37
C MET A 221 19.97 -30.19 17.29
N PRO A 222 20.53 -31.36 17.63
CA PRO A 222 19.92 -32.24 18.63
C PRO A 222 20.24 -31.69 20.03
N GLY A 223 19.35 -30.88 20.62
CA GLY A 223 19.48 -30.56 22.05
C GLY A 223 18.87 -29.30 22.64
N SER A 224 18.15 -28.43 21.92
CA SER A 224 17.46 -27.30 22.58
C SER A 224 15.97 -27.25 22.26
N SER A 225 15.17 -27.76 23.20
CA SER A 225 13.74 -27.52 23.30
C SER A 225 13.50 -26.06 23.69
N THR A 226 13.16 -25.20 22.73
CA THR A 226 12.27 -24.03 22.95
C THR A 226 11.97 -23.32 21.62
N THR A 227 10.93 -23.80 20.94
CA THR A 227 10.03 -23.15 19.95
C THR A 227 9.74 -24.16 18.86
N THR A 228 8.56 -24.77 18.91
CA THR A 228 8.07 -25.72 17.90
C THR A 228 8.13 -25.06 16.52
N PRO A 229 8.57 -25.74 15.44
CA PRO A 229 8.58 -25.20 14.08
C PRO A 229 7.22 -24.59 13.67
N GLY A 230 6.13 -25.14 14.21
CA GLY A 230 4.76 -24.61 14.07
C GLY A 230 4.57 -23.19 14.62
N ASP A 231 5.20 -22.80 15.74
CA ASP A 231 5.02 -21.48 16.34
C ASP A 231 5.70 -20.36 15.52
N ARG A 232 6.85 -20.65 14.90
CA ARG A 232 7.49 -19.72 13.95
C ARG A 232 6.71 -19.62 12.65
N TYR A 233 6.18 -20.75 12.16
CA TYR A 233 5.30 -20.78 11.00
C TYR A 233 4.01 -19.97 11.25
N HIS A 234 3.38 -20.09 12.42
CA HIS A 234 2.21 -19.32 12.80
C HIS A 234 2.49 -17.80 12.92
N LYS A 235 3.66 -17.39 13.45
CA LYS A 235 4.06 -15.97 13.47
C LYS A 235 4.30 -15.41 12.06
N LEU A 236 4.97 -16.18 11.19
CA LEU A 236 5.16 -15.83 9.78
C LEU A 236 3.81 -15.77 9.04
N GLN A 237 2.92 -16.73 9.27
CA GLN A 237 1.57 -16.76 8.70
C GLN A 237 0.73 -15.56 9.16
N HIS A 238 0.85 -15.12 10.41
CA HIS A 238 0.20 -13.89 10.89
C HIS A 238 0.75 -12.64 10.19
N LEU A 239 2.06 -12.55 9.97
CA LEU A 239 2.68 -11.46 9.20
C LEU A 239 2.21 -11.47 7.74
N PHE A 240 2.12 -12.65 7.11
CA PHE A 240 1.54 -12.79 5.77
C PHE A 240 0.09 -12.37 5.71
N LYS A 241 -0.72 -12.76 6.71
CA LYS A 241 -2.13 -12.42 6.74
C LYS A 241 -2.32 -10.91 6.91
N HIS A 242 -1.53 -10.25 7.75
CA HIS A 242 -1.56 -8.79 7.89
C HIS A 242 -1.02 -8.07 6.65
N MET A 243 0.05 -8.55 6.04
CA MET A 243 0.62 -7.98 4.83
C MET A 243 -0.31 -8.16 3.62
N TYR A 244 -0.92 -9.34 3.48
CA TYR A 244 -1.90 -9.64 2.45
C TYR A 244 -3.19 -8.87 2.67
N LEU A 245 -3.66 -8.73 3.93
CA LEU A 245 -4.80 -7.91 4.28
C LEU A 245 -4.51 -6.41 4.03
N PHE A 246 -3.31 -5.94 4.35
CA PHE A 246 -2.87 -4.57 4.10
C PHE A 246 -2.80 -4.26 2.60
N LEU A 247 -2.21 -5.17 1.81
CA LEU A 247 -2.19 -5.08 0.35
C LEU A 247 -3.58 -5.24 -0.27
N LEU A 248 -4.45 -6.09 0.28
CA LEU A 248 -5.84 -6.22 -0.15
C LEU A 248 -6.63 -4.95 0.15
N VAL A 249 -6.45 -4.36 1.34
CA VAL A 249 -7.08 -3.10 1.71
C VAL A 249 -6.59 -2.01 0.76
N GLN A 250 -5.28 -1.89 0.52
CA GLN A 250 -4.73 -0.94 -0.45
C GLN A 250 -5.22 -1.21 -1.89
N CYS A 251 -5.34 -2.46 -2.33
CA CYS A 251 -5.93 -2.82 -3.63
C CYS A 251 -7.41 -2.49 -3.73
N LEU A 252 -8.18 -2.68 -2.65
CA LEU A 252 -9.60 -2.30 -2.56
C LEU A 252 -9.79 -0.78 -2.64
N TYR A 253 -8.78 0.01 -2.29
CA TYR A 253 -8.78 1.47 -2.51
C TYR A 253 -8.39 1.85 -3.95
N VAL A 254 -7.74 0.97 -4.71
CA VAL A 254 -7.27 1.22 -6.10
C VAL A 254 -8.27 0.72 -7.16
N THR A 255 -9.21 -0.15 -6.78
CA THR A 255 -10.20 -0.77 -7.69
C THR A 255 -11.57 -0.12 -7.53
#